data_AF-A0A2E3L0E6-F1
#
_entry.id   AF-A0A2E3L0E6-F1
#
_cell.length_a   1.000
_cell.length_b   1.000
_cell.length_c   1.000
_cell.angle_alpha   90.00
_cell.angle_beta   90.00
_cell.angle_gamma   90.00
#
_symmetry.space_group_name_H-M   'P 1'
#
loop_
_entity.id
_entity.type
_entity.pdbx_description
1 polymer ?
#
loop_
_entity_poly.entity_id
_entity_poly.type
_entity_poly.pdbx_seq_one_letter_code
_entity_poly.pdbx_strand_id
1 'polypeptide(L)'
;MALSLEFKRAIAAAAITRLSTGRRTVDVAAKWVSNHVGDSLYANRSVAAKTSILIDYRKKILAAANGKADQSRIAVARYHYDQCLEWIAKAGLKPEESARLLIETMRGRS
;
A
#
# COMPACT_ATOMS: atom_id res chain seq x y z
N MET A 1 7.58 -3.47 18.05
CA MET A 1 7.38 -2.10 17.53
C MET A 1 6.17 -2.08 16.62
N ALA A 2 5.17 -1.23 16.87
CA ALA A 2 4.01 -1.11 15.99
C ALA A 2 4.35 -0.25 14.76
N LEU A 3 4.01 -0.72 13.56
CA LEU A 3 4.19 0.05 12.32
C LEU A 3 3.35 1.34 12.39
N SER A 4 3.92 2.48 11.97
CA SER A 4 3.18 3.73 11.89
C SER A 4 2.03 3.63 10.89
N LEU A 5 0.96 4.39 11.09
CA LEU A 5 -0.22 4.35 10.21
C LEU A 5 0.15 4.71 8.76
N GLU A 6 1.02 5.70 8.58
CA GLU A 6 1.50 6.11 7.26
C GLU A 6 2.34 5.00 6.60
N PHE A 7 3.14 4.27 7.37
CA PHE A 7 3.89 3.14 6.83
C PHE A 7 2.96 1.99 6.40
N LYS A 8 1.93 1.67 7.21
CA LYS A 8 0.92 0.67 6.83
C LYS A 8 0.16 1.08 5.56
N ARG A 9 -0.19 2.36 5.40
CA ARG A 9 -0.84 2.87 4.19
C ARG A 9 0.08 2.83 2.97
N ALA A 10 1.37 3.09 3.14
CA ALA A 10 2.37 2.97 2.09
C ALA A 10 2.50 1.51 1.61
N ILE A 11 2.58 0.55 2.53
CA ILE A 11 2.60 -0.88 2.22
C ILE A 11 1.34 -1.30 1.46
N ALA A 12 0.16 -0.86 1.92
CA ALA A 12 -1.10 -1.12 1.23
C ALA A 12 -1.12 -0.54 -0.20
N ALA A 13 -0.63 0.69 -0.38
CA ALA A 13 -0.52 1.30 -1.70
C ALA A 13 0.46 0.55 -2.62
N ALA A 14 1.59 0.08 -2.09
CA ALA A 14 2.56 -0.73 -2.83
C ALA A 14 1.95 -2.08 -3.25
N ALA A 15 1.17 -2.72 -2.38
CA ALA A 15 0.46 -3.97 -2.69
C ALA A 15 -0.55 -3.78 -3.83
N ILE A 16 -1.31 -2.66 -3.81
CA ILE A 16 -2.23 -2.30 -4.91
C ILE A 16 -1.46 -2.14 -6.23
N THR A 17 -0.33 -1.42 -6.21
CA THR A 17 0.50 -1.25 -7.40
C THR A 17 0.98 -2.60 -7.95
N ARG A 18 1.50 -3.49 -7.10
CA ARG A 18 1.93 -4.83 -7.54
C ARG A 18 0.76 -5.61 -8.15
N LEU A 19 -0.37 -5.72 -7.47
CA LEU A 19 -1.55 -6.40 -8.02
C LEU A 19 -2.00 -5.82 -9.36
N SER A 20 -1.95 -4.49 -9.52
CA SER A 20 -2.31 -3.84 -10.78
C SER A 20 -1.36 -4.16 -11.93
N THR A 21 -0.06 -4.37 -11.65
CA THR A 21 0.90 -4.83 -12.67
C THR A 21 0.65 -6.29 -13.11
N GLY A 22 -0.03 -7.08 -12.28
CA GLY A 22 -0.34 -8.49 -12.52
C GLY A 22 -1.63 -8.76 -13.31
N ARG A 23 -2.15 -7.78 -14.06
CA ARG A 23 -3.43 -7.84 -14.83
C ARG A 23 -4.73 -7.59 -14.03
N ARG A 24 -4.66 -7.06 -12.81
CA ARG A 24 -5.87 -6.59 -12.09
C ARG A 24 -6.09 -5.10 -12.36
N THR A 25 -7.36 -4.66 -12.43
CA THR A 25 -7.64 -3.22 -12.40
C THR A 25 -7.30 -2.65 -11.03
N VAL A 26 -7.05 -1.34 -10.96
CA VAL A 26 -6.74 -0.66 -9.69
C VAL A 26 -7.85 -0.87 -8.65
N ASP A 27 -9.12 -0.84 -9.07
CA ASP A 27 -10.27 -1.10 -8.21
C ASP A 27 -10.30 -2.53 -7.65
N VAL A 28 -10.05 -3.54 -8.49
CA VAL A 28 -10.00 -4.94 -8.05
C VAL A 28 -8.82 -5.17 -7.10
N ALA A 29 -7.66 -4.58 -7.40
CA ALA A 29 -6.49 -4.63 -6.54
C ALA A 29 -6.76 -3.95 -5.18
N ALA A 30 -7.36 -2.76 -5.18
CA ALA A 30 -7.69 -2.01 -3.98
C ALA A 30 -8.75 -2.70 -3.13
N LYS A 31 -9.78 -3.30 -3.75
CA LYS A 31 -10.79 -4.11 -3.05
C LYS A 31 -10.15 -5.31 -2.37
N TRP A 32 -9.25 -6.01 -3.06
CA TRP A 32 -8.50 -7.13 -2.47
C TRP A 32 -7.70 -6.68 -1.25
N VAL A 33 -6.92 -5.60 -1.37
CA VAL A 33 -6.13 -5.06 -0.24
C VAL A 33 -7.03 -4.60 0.91
N SER A 34 -8.12 -3.90 0.60
CA SER A 34 -9.13 -3.45 1.57
C SER A 34 -9.71 -4.61 2.39
N ASN A 35 -10.02 -5.74 1.75
CA ASN A 35 -10.53 -6.92 2.44
C ASN A 35 -9.51 -7.59 3.38
N HIS A 36 -8.21 -7.44 3.12
CA HIS A 36 -7.19 -8.10 3.94
C HIS A 36 -6.68 -7.22 5.08
N VAL A 37 -6.61 -5.90 4.89
CA VAL A 37 -5.96 -4.98 5.84
C VAL A 37 -6.73 -3.67 6.05
N GLY A 38 -7.89 -3.51 5.42
CA GLY A 38 -8.67 -2.27 5.50
C GLY A 38 -9.14 -1.96 6.91
N ASP A 39 -9.46 -2.98 7.73
CA ASP A 39 -9.81 -2.78 9.15
C ASP A 39 -8.63 -2.28 9.99
N SER A 40 -7.41 -2.75 9.69
CA SER A 40 -6.18 -2.29 10.35
C SER A 40 -5.79 -0.86 10.00
N LEU A 41 -6.37 -0.30 8.94
CA LEU A 41 -6.08 1.05 8.42
C LEU A 41 -7.20 2.05 8.70
N TYR A 42 -8.45 1.59 8.63
CA TYR A 42 -9.66 2.41 8.71
C TYR A 42 -10.78 1.61 9.40
N ALA A 43 -10.65 1.45 10.71
CA ALA A 43 -11.70 0.87 11.54
C ALA A 43 -13.03 1.62 11.33
N ASN A 44 -14.15 0.89 11.41
CA ASN A 44 -15.51 1.43 11.33
C ASN A 44 -15.91 2.07 9.99
N ARG A 45 -15.19 1.76 8.89
CA ARG A 45 -15.56 2.17 7.53
C ARG A 45 -16.05 0.98 6.71
N SER A 46 -17.01 1.22 5.80
CA SER A 46 -17.46 0.20 4.85
C SER A 46 -16.32 -0.19 3.90
N VAL A 47 -16.36 -1.41 3.35
CA VAL A 47 -15.36 -1.90 2.38
C VAL A 47 -15.24 -0.96 1.18
N ALA A 48 -16.35 -0.41 0.70
CA ALA A 48 -16.38 0.56 -0.39
C ALA A 48 -15.63 1.85 -0.01
N ALA A 49 -15.89 2.40 1.17
CA ALA A 49 -15.20 3.59 1.67
C ALA A 49 -13.70 3.34 1.85
N LYS A 50 -13.31 2.21 2.46
CA LYS A 50 -11.91 1.80 2.62
C LYS A 50 -11.19 1.71 1.28
N THR A 51 -11.85 1.10 0.28
CA THR A 51 -11.30 0.94 -1.08
C THR A 51 -11.07 2.29 -1.74
N SER A 52 -12.05 3.18 -1.71
CA SER A 52 -11.93 4.54 -2.26
C SER A 52 -10.81 5.34 -1.58
N ILE A 53 -10.74 5.31 -0.25
CA ILE A 53 -9.68 6.01 0.50
C ILE A 53 -8.30 5.46 0.12
N LEU A 54 -8.14 4.15 -0.04
CA LEU A 54 -6.87 3.53 -0.45
C LEU A 54 -6.45 3.95 -1.86
N ILE A 55 -7.39 3.98 -2.81
CA ILE A 55 -7.12 4.42 -4.19
C ILE A 55 -6.68 5.88 -4.19
N ASP A 56 -7.39 6.75 -3.49
CA ASP A 56 -7.08 8.17 -3.43
C ASP A 56 -5.75 8.43 -2.72
N TYR A 57 -5.46 7.69 -1.65
CA TYR A 57 -4.19 7.79 -0.95
C TYR A 57 -3.03 7.35 -1.84
N ARG A 58 -3.19 6.26 -2.61
CA ARG A 58 -2.20 5.83 -3.62
C ARG A 58 -1.98 6.92 -4.67
N LYS A 59 -3.03 7.57 -5.18
CA LYS A 59 -2.89 8.69 -6.13
C LYS A 59 -2.07 9.83 -5.53
N LYS A 60 -2.32 10.19 -4.26
CA LYS A 60 -1.56 11.24 -3.55
C LYS A 60 -0.07 10.87 -3.39
N ILE A 61 0.23 9.62 -3.05
CA ILE A 61 1.62 9.13 -2.99
C ILE A 61 2.28 9.25 -4.36
N LEU A 62 1.61 8.81 -5.42
CA LEU A 62 2.16 8.84 -6.78
C LEU A 62 2.39 10.26 -7.29
N ALA A 63 1.51 11.19 -6.93
CA ALA A 63 1.59 12.61 -7.28
C ALA A 63 2.62 13.40 -6.45
N ALA A 64 3.08 12.87 -5.31
CA ALA A 64 4.16 13.48 -4.55
C ALA A 64 5.45 13.42 -5.39
N ALA A 65 5.87 14.58 -5.90
CA ALA A 65 7.08 14.71 -6.70
C ALA A 65 8.31 14.33 -5.87
N ASN A 66 9.16 13.47 -6.42
CA ASN A 66 10.47 13.15 -5.85
C ASN A 66 11.28 14.45 -5.68
N GLY A 67 11.58 14.85 -4.44
CA GLY A 67 12.67 15.80 -4.19
C GLY A 67 12.33 17.10 -3.48
N LYS A 68 11.11 17.33 -2.98
CA LYS A 68 10.93 18.38 -1.96
C LYS A 68 10.85 17.73 -0.59
N ALA A 69 11.83 18.07 0.25
CA ALA A 69 11.90 17.75 1.67
C ALA A 69 10.78 18.46 2.46
N ASP A 70 9.55 18.32 1.99
CA ASP A 70 8.38 18.69 2.77
C ASP A 70 8.15 17.56 3.75
N GLN A 71 8.17 17.87 5.06
CA GLN A 71 7.83 16.95 6.15
C GLN A 71 6.34 16.53 6.12
N SER A 72 5.72 16.52 4.94
CA SER A 72 4.36 16.05 4.75
C SER A 72 4.32 14.53 5.00
N ARG A 73 3.28 14.08 5.69
CA ARG A 73 3.01 12.65 5.91
C ARG A 73 2.99 11.85 4.60
N ILE A 74 2.63 12.49 3.49
CA ILE A 74 2.63 11.90 2.15
C ILE A 74 4.04 11.68 1.60
N ALA A 75 4.99 12.59 1.85
CA ALA A 75 6.38 12.40 1.43
C ALA A 75 7.03 11.20 2.16
N VAL A 76 6.77 11.06 3.45
CA VAL A 76 7.21 9.89 4.24
C VAL A 76 6.57 8.62 3.71
N ALA A 77 5.26 8.63 3.43
CA ALA A 77 4.58 7.49 2.83
C ALA A 77 5.12 7.15 1.43
N ARG A 78 5.51 8.15 0.64
CA ARG A 78 6.13 7.96 -0.68
C ARG A 78 7.49 7.28 -0.57
N TYR A 79 8.34 7.76 0.34
CA TYR A 79 9.63 7.13 0.61
C TYR A 79 9.47 5.63 0.95
N HIS A 80 8.57 5.32 1.89
CA HIS A 80 8.31 3.93 2.24
C HIS A 80 7.68 3.10 1.12
N TYR A 81 6.80 3.70 0.33
CA TYR A 81 6.20 3.07 -0.84
C TYR A 81 7.27 2.66 -1.86
N ASP A 82 8.20 3.56 -2.20
CA ASP A 82 9.28 3.29 -3.13
C ASP A 82 10.23 2.21 -2.57
N GLN A 83 10.57 2.27 -1.28
CA GLN A 83 11.37 1.23 -0.61
C GLN A 83 10.69 -0.15 -0.67
N CYS A 84 9.37 -0.22 -0.46
CA CYS A 84 8.62 -1.46 -0.58
C CYS A 84 8.67 -2.03 -2.00
N LEU A 85 8.56 -1.19 -3.02
CA LEU A 85 8.63 -1.62 -4.41
C LEU A 85 10.05 -2.06 -4.80
N GLU A 86 11.07 -1.36 -4.34
CA GLU A 86 12.47 -1.73 -4.57
C GLU A 86 12.79 -3.09 -3.95
N TRP A 87 12.36 -3.33 -2.70
CA TRP A 87 12.57 -4.60 -2.01
C TRP A 87 11.93 -5.77 -2.75
N ILE A 88 10.70 -5.60 -3.23
CA ILE A 88 9.99 -6.61 -4.02
C ILE A 88 10.66 -6.85 -5.38
N ALA A 89 11.10 -5.79 -6.04
CA ALA A 89 11.78 -5.89 -7.32
C ALA A 89 13.06 -6.73 -7.18
N LYS A 90 13.84 -6.52 -6.10
CA LYS A 90 15.01 -7.34 -5.77
C LYS A 90 14.67 -8.79 -5.44
N ALA A 91 13.50 -9.04 -4.85
CA ALA A 91 13.06 -10.38 -4.51
C ALA A 91 12.57 -11.21 -5.73
N GLY A 92 12.35 -10.59 -6.89
CA GLY A 92 11.93 -11.29 -8.12
C GLY A 92 10.56 -11.95 -8.05
N LEU A 93 9.71 -11.56 -7.09
CA LEU A 93 8.43 -12.21 -6.80
C LEU A 93 7.36 -11.87 -7.85
N LYS A 94 6.45 -12.82 -8.11
CA LYS A 94 5.28 -12.57 -8.94
C LYS A 94 4.41 -11.48 -8.30
N PRO A 95 3.62 -10.73 -9.08
CA PRO A 95 2.81 -9.62 -8.57
C PRO A 95 1.91 -9.98 -7.38
N GLU A 96 1.29 -11.16 -7.40
CA GLU A 96 0.39 -11.63 -6.35
C GLU A 96 1.15 -12.05 -5.08
N GLU A 97 2.26 -12.78 -5.23
CA GLU A 97 3.15 -13.18 -4.14
C GLU A 97 3.75 -11.96 -3.45
N SER A 98 4.16 -10.97 -4.25
CA SER A 98 4.68 -9.68 -3.78
C SER A 98 3.66 -8.95 -2.91
N ALA A 99 2.42 -8.86 -3.37
CA ALA A 99 1.34 -8.18 -2.66
C ALA A 99 0.98 -8.94 -1.38
N ARG A 100 0.93 -10.27 -1.44
CA ARG A 100 0.69 -11.11 -0.26
C ARG A 100 1.78 -10.91 0.80
N LEU A 101 3.05 -10.94 0.39
CA LEU A 101 4.18 -10.73 1.29
C LEU A 101 4.08 -9.37 2.00
N LEU A 102 3.82 -8.30 1.25
CA LEU A 102 3.60 -6.95 1.81
C LEU A 102 2.51 -6.92 2.87
N ILE A 103 1.35 -7.53 2.56
CA ILE A 103 0.23 -7.62 3.48
C ILE A 103 0.57 -8.44 4.73
N GLU A 104 1.27 -9.57 4.59
CA GLU A 104 1.70 -10.42 5.70
C GLU A 104 2.65 -9.67 6.64
N THR A 105 3.54 -8.83 6.13
CA THR A 105 4.39 -7.94 6.97
C THR A 105 3.58 -7.03 7.90
N MET A 106 2.36 -6.64 7.50
CA MET A 106 1.50 -5.79 8.33
C MET A 106 0.67 -6.56 9.35
N ARG A 107 0.41 -7.85 9.09
CA ARG A 107 -0.35 -8.72 10.00
C ARG A 107 0.53 -9.23 11.15
N GLY A 108 1.85 -9.08 11.04
CA GLY A 108 2.81 -9.71 11.94
C GLY A 108 2.85 -11.20 11.64
N ARG A 109 4.03 -11.75 11.37
CA ARG A 109 4.19 -13.21 11.46
C ARG A 109 3.95 -13.58 12.93
N SER A 110 2.73 -14.03 13.23
CA SER A 110 2.40 -14.89 14.36
C SER A 110 2.79 -16.32 14.00
#